data_AF-A0A973Q7G6-F1
#
_entry.id   AF-A0A973Q7G6-F1
#
_cell.length_a   1.000
_cell.length_b   1.000
_cell.length_c   1.000
_cell.angle_alpha   90.00
_cell.angle_beta   90.00
_cell.angle_gamma   90.00
#
_symmetry.space_group_name_H-M   'P 1'
#
loop_
_entity.id
_entity.type
_entity.pdbx_description
1 polymer ?
#
loop_
_entity_poly.entity_id
_entity_poly.type
_entity_poly.pdbx_seq_one_letter_code
_entity_poly.pdbx_strand_id
1 'polypeptide(L)'
;QLAAARGEAEQERARAREESEELLAAARKRVESAAAEADRLSSEAEQRAAELVAAAEATAQQVRDSVANLHQEAEQEIAGLRSAAEHAAERLRTEAQGEADRLHADANSERERAAEDSARMRREAQEESEAARSLADRTVTEAIEEADRLRAEAREDANRMRTDAANQADTLVGKAREEAERLGAKARAELADAEQEAEQSRAASQRILDDSRVAANKRRSEAAEQADELVGKAQAEARRLAEAAEEQADTLVAAARAEAERLVAEATAEGNGMVERARTDADTLLGEARRDATTIRDRSDELRRRVESEVEALHDRSRKEAAEAMRVVGERVDKLVAAATEQLREAEQKAAEIKTTATSEASKVRIAAVKKVEGLLKEAEQKKAEAERESERVRREARAEADRIVGEGRRELDVLARRREDINAEIGRVQDVLAALEQFEAPGGAAKSPKSTVSAGASTGSTRSGGKRSDDPPLD
;
A
#
# COMPACT_ATOMS: atom_id res chain seq x y z
N GLN A 1 -87.66 -86.56 -90.71
CA GLN A 1 -87.80 -85.22 -90.10
C GLN A 1 -87.04 -85.09 -88.78
N LEU A 2 -87.18 -86.01 -87.81
CA LEU A 2 -86.42 -85.99 -86.53
C LEU A 2 -84.90 -85.69 -86.63
N ALA A 3 -84.21 -86.21 -87.65
CA ALA A 3 -82.78 -85.95 -87.84
C ALA A 3 -82.43 -84.48 -88.16
N ALA A 4 -83.34 -83.72 -88.81
CA ALA A 4 -83.11 -82.30 -89.10
C ALA A 4 -83.21 -81.48 -87.80
N ALA A 5 -84.27 -81.71 -87.01
CA ALA A 5 -84.46 -81.06 -85.71
C ALA A 5 -83.32 -81.38 -84.71
N ARG A 6 -82.74 -82.60 -84.74
CA ARG A 6 -81.52 -82.91 -83.96
C ARG A 6 -80.34 -82.05 -84.42
N GLY A 7 -80.11 -81.92 -85.73
CA GLY A 7 -79.02 -81.08 -86.28
C GLY A 7 -79.19 -79.58 -86.02
N GLU A 8 -80.43 -79.06 -86.10
CA GLU A 8 -80.74 -77.66 -85.78
C GLU A 8 -80.56 -77.38 -84.29
N ALA A 9 -81.08 -78.24 -83.40
CA ALA A 9 -80.90 -78.10 -81.96
C ALA A 9 -79.44 -78.30 -81.51
N GLU A 10 -78.64 -79.09 -82.22
CA GLU A 10 -77.20 -79.22 -81.99
C GLU A 10 -76.41 -78.00 -82.48
N GLN A 11 -76.79 -77.38 -83.60
CA GLN A 11 -76.22 -76.10 -84.03
C GLN A 11 -76.61 -74.94 -83.10
N GLU A 12 -77.86 -74.88 -82.64
CA GLU A 12 -78.32 -73.87 -81.69
C GLU A 12 -77.65 -74.04 -80.32
N ARG A 13 -77.45 -75.29 -79.86
CA ARG A 13 -76.62 -75.59 -78.68
C ARG A 13 -75.14 -75.25 -78.87
N ALA A 14 -74.58 -75.46 -80.07
CA ALA A 14 -73.21 -75.08 -80.37
C ALA A 14 -73.05 -73.56 -80.27
N ARG A 15 -73.93 -72.79 -80.93
CA ARG A 15 -73.95 -71.32 -80.87
C ARG A 15 -74.20 -70.80 -79.45
N ALA A 16 -75.19 -71.33 -78.73
CA ALA A 16 -75.45 -70.89 -77.35
C ALA A 16 -74.30 -71.19 -76.38
N ARG A 17 -73.49 -72.23 -76.65
CA ARG A 17 -72.24 -72.50 -75.91
C ARG A 17 -71.11 -71.58 -76.35
N GLU A 18 -70.93 -71.39 -77.66
CA GLU A 18 -69.95 -70.49 -78.26
C GLU A 18 -70.16 -69.06 -77.77
N GLU A 19 -71.37 -68.51 -77.90
CA GLU A 19 -71.79 -67.22 -77.33
C GLU A 19 -71.61 -67.16 -75.81
N SER A 20 -71.91 -68.22 -75.06
CA SER A 20 -71.71 -68.25 -73.61
C SER A 20 -70.22 -68.31 -73.20
N GLU A 21 -69.36 -68.92 -74.01
CA GLU A 21 -67.92 -69.01 -73.75
C GLU A 21 -67.19 -67.77 -74.27
N GLU A 22 -67.65 -67.13 -75.35
CA GLU A 22 -67.25 -65.79 -75.76
C GLU A 22 -67.64 -64.73 -74.71
N LEU A 23 -68.88 -64.76 -74.20
CA LEU A 23 -69.32 -63.85 -73.13
C LEU A 23 -68.51 -64.05 -71.84
N LEU A 24 -68.14 -65.28 -71.49
CA LEU A 24 -67.27 -65.54 -70.34
C LEU A 24 -65.79 -65.23 -70.61
N ALA A 25 -65.30 -65.37 -71.83
CA ALA A 25 -63.97 -64.92 -72.23
C ALA A 25 -63.89 -63.38 -72.20
N ALA A 26 -64.93 -62.69 -72.68
CA ALA A 26 -65.08 -61.25 -72.59
C ALA A 26 -65.19 -60.78 -71.13
N ALA A 27 -65.97 -61.48 -70.28
CA ALA A 27 -66.08 -61.17 -68.86
C ALA A 27 -64.77 -61.42 -68.09
N ARG A 28 -64.07 -62.53 -68.35
CA ARG A 28 -62.72 -62.79 -67.80
C ARG A 28 -61.75 -61.71 -68.24
N LYS A 29 -61.69 -61.39 -69.53
CA LYS A 29 -60.87 -60.30 -70.08
C LYS A 29 -61.22 -58.94 -69.48
N ARG A 30 -62.49 -58.69 -69.13
CA ARG A 30 -62.95 -57.48 -68.44
C ARG A 30 -62.57 -57.47 -66.96
N VAL A 31 -62.57 -58.62 -66.27
CA VAL A 31 -62.04 -58.79 -64.92
C VAL A 31 -60.52 -58.65 -64.89
N GLU A 32 -59.82 -59.18 -65.90
CA GLU A 32 -58.37 -59.03 -66.07
C GLU A 32 -57.99 -57.57 -66.38
N SER A 33 -58.76 -56.86 -67.23
CA SER A 33 -58.55 -55.42 -67.44
C SER A 33 -58.90 -54.60 -66.20
N ALA A 34 -59.97 -54.93 -65.48
CA ALA A 34 -60.35 -54.27 -64.23
C ALA A 34 -59.32 -54.51 -63.11
N ALA A 35 -58.72 -55.70 -63.04
CA ALA A 35 -57.61 -55.98 -62.13
C ALA A 35 -56.35 -55.20 -62.53
N ALA A 36 -55.97 -55.20 -63.82
CA ALA A 36 -54.84 -54.41 -64.30
C ALA A 36 -55.04 -52.88 -64.16
N GLU A 37 -56.29 -52.40 -64.18
CA GLU A 37 -56.67 -51.02 -63.90
C GLU A 37 -56.60 -50.71 -62.39
N ALA A 38 -57.10 -51.60 -61.54
CA ALA A 38 -56.96 -51.53 -60.09
C ALA A 38 -55.49 -51.56 -59.62
N ASP A 39 -54.64 -52.39 -60.24
CA ASP A 39 -53.20 -52.45 -59.99
C ASP A 39 -52.50 -51.15 -60.42
N ARG A 40 -52.88 -50.57 -61.57
CA ARG A 40 -52.37 -49.26 -62.02
C ARG A 40 -52.77 -48.14 -61.08
N LEU A 41 -54.05 -48.04 -60.72
CA LEU A 41 -54.55 -47.03 -59.78
C LEU A 41 -53.88 -47.17 -58.41
N SER A 42 -53.64 -48.41 -57.95
CA SER A 42 -52.89 -48.67 -56.72
C SER A 42 -51.43 -48.25 -56.84
N SER A 43 -50.75 -48.57 -57.95
CA SER A 43 -49.36 -48.17 -58.20
C SER A 43 -49.19 -46.66 -58.34
N GLU A 44 -50.11 -45.97 -59.01
CA GLU A 44 -50.12 -44.51 -59.11
C GLU A 44 -50.37 -43.86 -57.75
N ALA A 45 -51.30 -44.41 -56.95
CA ALA A 45 -51.55 -43.94 -55.59
C ALA A 45 -50.36 -44.18 -54.67
N GLU A 46 -49.66 -45.32 -54.79
CA GLU A 46 -48.46 -45.61 -54.01
C GLU A 46 -47.25 -44.76 -54.44
N GLN A 47 -47.13 -44.42 -55.74
CA GLN A 47 -46.15 -43.44 -56.22
C GLN A 47 -46.44 -42.04 -55.67
N ARG A 48 -47.66 -41.50 -55.85
CA ARG A 48 -48.05 -40.18 -55.32
C ARG A 48 -47.91 -40.10 -53.80
N ALA A 49 -48.24 -41.19 -53.10
CA ALA A 49 -48.05 -41.33 -51.66
C ALA A 49 -46.57 -41.30 -51.24
N ALA A 50 -45.65 -41.85 -52.05
CA ALA A 50 -44.21 -41.78 -51.84
C ALA A 50 -43.64 -40.40 -52.19
N GLU A 51 -44.12 -39.75 -53.26
CA GLU A 51 -43.75 -38.39 -53.64
C GLU A 51 -44.14 -37.36 -52.55
N LEU A 52 -45.33 -37.49 -51.97
CA LEU A 52 -45.77 -36.66 -50.82
C LEU A 52 -44.89 -36.85 -49.58
N VAL A 53 -44.52 -38.10 -49.25
CA VAL A 53 -43.63 -38.39 -48.11
C VAL A 53 -42.22 -37.85 -48.38
N ALA A 54 -41.67 -38.06 -49.57
CA ALA A 54 -40.36 -37.53 -49.94
C ALA A 54 -40.30 -36.00 -49.90
N ALA A 55 -41.37 -35.31 -50.33
CA ALA A 55 -41.48 -33.85 -50.23
C ALA A 55 -41.55 -33.38 -48.76
N ALA A 56 -42.27 -34.11 -47.90
CA ALA A 56 -42.32 -33.83 -46.47
C ALA A 56 -40.96 -34.09 -45.77
N GLU A 57 -40.25 -35.15 -46.14
CA GLU A 57 -38.91 -35.45 -45.61
C GLU A 57 -37.85 -34.44 -46.08
N ALA A 58 -37.90 -34.00 -47.34
CA ALA A 58 -37.06 -32.91 -47.84
C ALA A 58 -37.33 -31.59 -47.11
N THR A 59 -38.61 -31.28 -46.84
CA THR A 59 -39.01 -30.10 -46.05
C THR A 59 -38.51 -30.21 -44.60
N ALA A 60 -38.64 -31.38 -43.98
CA ALA A 60 -38.12 -31.64 -42.63
C ALA A 60 -36.58 -31.54 -42.57
N GLN A 61 -35.87 -31.98 -43.61
CA GLN A 61 -34.43 -31.79 -43.72
C GLN A 61 -34.06 -30.31 -43.84
N GLN A 62 -34.69 -29.56 -44.73
CA GLN A 62 -34.48 -28.12 -44.88
C GLN A 62 -34.74 -27.36 -43.56
N VAL A 63 -35.72 -27.78 -42.76
CA VAL A 63 -35.95 -27.24 -41.42
C VAL A 63 -34.83 -27.62 -40.45
N ARG A 64 -34.35 -28.88 -40.45
CA ARG A 64 -33.18 -29.27 -39.63
C ARG A 64 -31.93 -28.46 -39.98
N ASP A 65 -31.66 -28.22 -41.26
CA ASP A 65 -30.52 -27.42 -41.72
C ASP A 65 -30.69 -25.94 -41.34
N SER A 66 -31.90 -25.40 -41.44
CA SER A 66 -32.23 -24.04 -40.98
C SER A 66 -32.08 -23.88 -39.46
N VAL A 67 -32.46 -24.91 -38.69
CA VAL A 67 -32.28 -24.98 -37.24
C VAL A 67 -30.80 -25.03 -36.86
N ALA A 68 -29.98 -25.82 -37.57
CA ALA A 68 -28.54 -25.88 -37.35
C ALA A 68 -27.86 -24.52 -37.63
N ASN A 69 -28.23 -23.85 -38.72
CA ASN A 69 -27.74 -22.51 -39.03
C ASN A 69 -28.14 -21.49 -37.95
N LEU A 70 -29.40 -21.48 -37.51
CA LEU A 70 -29.87 -20.57 -36.45
C LEU A 70 -29.17 -20.83 -35.09
N HIS A 71 -28.83 -22.07 -34.78
CA HIS A 71 -27.99 -22.38 -33.62
C HIS A 71 -26.57 -21.84 -33.78
N GLN A 72 -25.95 -22.04 -34.94
CA GLN A 72 -24.60 -21.55 -35.22
C GLN A 72 -24.52 -20.01 -35.19
N GLU A 73 -25.49 -19.33 -35.78
CA GLU A 73 -25.63 -17.86 -35.72
C GLU A 73 -25.75 -17.37 -34.27
N ALA A 74 -26.66 -17.96 -33.48
CA ALA A 74 -26.85 -17.60 -32.08
C ALA A 74 -25.60 -17.89 -31.21
N GLU A 75 -24.86 -18.96 -31.49
CA GLU A 75 -23.59 -19.24 -30.79
C GLU A 75 -22.48 -18.26 -31.17
N GLN A 76 -22.40 -17.82 -32.43
CA GLN A 76 -21.47 -16.77 -32.86
C GLN A 76 -21.82 -15.41 -32.23
N GLU A 77 -23.10 -15.02 -32.17
CA GLU A 77 -23.54 -13.81 -31.46
C GLU A 77 -23.20 -13.88 -29.96
N ILE A 78 -23.49 -15.02 -29.30
CA ILE A 78 -23.17 -15.22 -27.88
C ILE A 78 -21.66 -15.17 -27.61
N ALA A 79 -20.83 -15.73 -28.51
CA ALA A 79 -19.38 -15.66 -28.41
C ALA A 79 -18.87 -14.21 -28.60
N GLY A 80 -19.40 -13.49 -29.59
CA GLY A 80 -19.07 -12.09 -29.85
C GLY A 80 -19.44 -11.17 -28.69
N LEU A 81 -20.66 -11.29 -28.15
CA LEU A 81 -21.12 -10.52 -26.98
C LEU A 81 -20.25 -10.78 -25.74
N ARG A 82 -19.85 -12.05 -25.50
CA ARG A 82 -18.95 -12.41 -24.39
C ARG A 82 -17.56 -11.82 -24.57
N SER A 83 -16.94 -12.02 -25.73
CA SER A 83 -15.61 -11.48 -26.06
C SER A 83 -15.58 -9.94 -25.95
N ALA A 84 -16.60 -9.25 -26.47
CA ALA A 84 -16.72 -7.80 -26.36
C ALA A 84 -16.86 -7.33 -24.90
N ALA A 85 -17.65 -8.02 -24.08
CA ALA A 85 -17.83 -7.71 -22.67
C ALA A 85 -16.58 -8.02 -21.82
N GLU A 86 -15.89 -9.11 -22.12
CA GLU A 86 -14.62 -9.48 -21.47
C GLU A 86 -13.52 -8.48 -21.80
N HIS A 87 -13.36 -8.09 -23.08
CA HIS A 87 -12.43 -7.03 -23.47
C HIS A 87 -12.80 -5.65 -22.91
N ALA A 88 -14.09 -5.34 -22.73
CA ALA A 88 -14.52 -4.09 -22.10
C ALA A 88 -14.21 -4.07 -20.59
N ALA A 89 -14.51 -5.17 -19.89
CA ALA A 89 -14.19 -5.34 -18.48
C ALA A 89 -12.68 -5.31 -18.23
N GLU A 90 -11.88 -5.92 -19.11
CA GLU A 90 -10.42 -6.00 -18.94
C GLU A 90 -9.71 -4.68 -19.23
N ARG A 91 -10.18 -3.90 -20.23
CA ARG A 91 -9.72 -2.51 -20.39
C ARG A 91 -10.04 -1.69 -19.16
N LEU A 92 -11.26 -1.76 -18.63
CA LEU A 92 -11.67 -0.99 -17.45
C LEU A 92 -10.82 -1.34 -16.21
N ARG A 93 -10.48 -2.62 -15.99
CA ARG A 93 -9.53 -3.02 -14.94
C ARG A 93 -8.13 -2.47 -15.19
N THR A 94 -7.61 -2.61 -16.41
CA THR A 94 -6.26 -2.18 -16.77
C THR A 94 -6.10 -0.66 -16.65
N GLU A 95 -7.11 0.10 -17.05
CA GLU A 95 -7.17 1.56 -16.94
C GLU A 95 -7.26 2.00 -15.48
N ALA A 96 -8.18 1.44 -14.69
CA ALA A 96 -8.33 1.76 -13.27
C ALA A 96 -7.14 1.34 -12.41
N GLN A 97 -6.52 0.18 -12.68
CA GLN A 97 -5.31 -0.24 -11.98
C GLN A 97 -4.10 0.59 -12.40
N GLY A 98 -3.98 0.94 -13.69
CA GLY A 98 -2.94 1.87 -14.15
C GLY A 98 -3.10 3.30 -13.63
N GLU A 99 -4.30 3.71 -13.22
CA GLU A 99 -4.55 4.96 -12.49
C GLU A 99 -4.23 4.81 -10.99
N ALA A 100 -4.63 3.71 -10.35
CA ALA A 100 -4.26 3.40 -8.97
C ALA A 100 -2.74 3.32 -8.77
N ASP A 101 -2.02 2.66 -9.68
CA ASP A 101 -0.55 2.57 -9.67
C ASP A 101 0.11 3.95 -9.80
N ARG A 102 -0.47 4.88 -10.56
CA ARG A 102 -0.01 6.28 -10.62
C ARG A 102 -0.27 7.02 -9.32
N LEU A 103 -1.47 6.94 -8.75
CA LEU A 103 -1.78 7.56 -7.45
C LEU A 103 -0.87 7.00 -6.34
N HIS A 104 -0.54 5.71 -6.38
CA HIS A 104 0.44 5.11 -5.48
C HIS A 104 1.86 5.61 -5.72
N ALA A 105 2.30 5.78 -6.98
CA ALA A 105 3.60 6.36 -7.30
C ALA A 105 3.72 7.82 -6.84
N ASP A 106 2.69 8.65 -7.11
CA ASP A 106 2.62 10.04 -6.66
C ASP A 106 2.62 10.13 -5.13
N ALA A 107 1.81 9.32 -4.44
CA ALA A 107 1.78 9.26 -2.98
C ALA A 107 3.13 8.80 -2.37
N ASN A 108 3.83 7.87 -3.03
CA ASN A 108 5.18 7.47 -2.62
C ASN A 108 6.19 8.63 -2.81
N SER A 109 6.13 9.36 -3.93
CA SER A 109 6.98 10.52 -4.21
C SER A 109 6.73 11.69 -3.27
N GLU A 110 5.47 11.95 -2.92
CA GLU A 110 5.09 12.95 -1.91
C GLU A 110 5.63 12.59 -0.52
N ARG A 111 5.57 11.31 -0.13
CA ARG A 111 6.15 10.80 1.13
C ARG A 111 7.67 10.90 1.14
N GLU A 112 8.33 10.63 0.00
CA GLU A 112 9.78 10.73 -0.15
C GLU A 112 10.25 12.18 -0.02
N ARG A 113 9.65 13.11 -0.78
CA ARG A 113 9.95 14.55 -0.68
C ARG A 113 9.71 15.11 0.72
N ALA A 114 8.64 14.69 1.41
CA ALA A 114 8.40 15.06 2.80
C ALA A 114 9.44 14.49 3.79
N ALA A 115 9.97 13.29 3.53
CA ALA A 115 11.05 12.70 4.32
C ALA A 115 12.39 13.44 4.07
N GLU A 116 12.65 13.90 2.84
CA GLU A 116 13.79 14.76 2.49
C GLU A 116 13.69 16.14 3.14
N ASP A 117 12.52 16.79 3.10
CA ASP A 117 12.25 18.06 3.81
C ASP A 117 12.47 17.90 5.32
N SER A 118 11.91 16.85 5.92
CA SER A 118 12.11 16.49 7.33
C SER A 118 13.58 16.22 7.68
N ALA A 119 14.35 15.63 6.76
CA ALA A 119 15.78 15.41 6.93
C ALA A 119 16.59 16.70 6.75
N ARG A 120 16.17 17.62 5.87
CA ARG A 120 16.80 18.94 5.70
C ARG A 120 16.56 19.82 6.92
N MET A 121 15.31 19.97 7.37
CA MET A 121 14.96 20.74 8.58
C MET A 121 15.70 20.25 9.84
N ARG A 122 15.93 18.93 9.96
CA ARG A 122 16.73 18.37 11.06
C ARG A 122 18.23 18.63 10.93
N ARG A 123 18.77 18.76 9.71
CA ARG A 123 20.17 19.20 9.49
C ARG A 123 20.32 20.68 9.76
N GLU A 124 19.42 21.51 9.22
CA GLU A 124 19.36 22.96 9.44
C GLU A 124 19.32 23.29 10.96
N ALA A 125 18.46 22.63 11.73
CA ALA A 125 18.39 22.81 13.18
C ALA A 125 19.61 22.26 13.96
N GLN A 126 20.25 21.19 13.48
CA GLN A 126 21.48 20.65 14.08
C GLN A 126 22.67 21.61 13.82
N GLU A 127 22.80 22.11 12.60
CA GLU A 127 23.81 23.08 12.19
C GLU A 127 23.65 24.41 12.96
N GLU A 128 22.41 24.88 13.15
CA GLU A 128 22.11 26.04 14.01
C GLU A 128 22.46 25.76 15.49
N SER A 129 22.14 24.56 16.01
CA SER A 129 22.56 24.17 17.37
C SER A 129 24.07 24.09 17.55
N GLU A 130 24.81 23.63 16.53
CA GLU A 130 26.28 23.54 16.58
C GLU A 130 26.92 24.93 16.47
N ALA A 131 26.36 25.81 15.64
CA ALA A 131 26.76 27.22 15.56
C ALA A 131 26.50 27.96 16.89
N ALA A 132 25.33 27.74 17.52
CA ALA A 132 24.98 28.33 18.82
C ALA A 132 25.92 27.85 19.95
N ARG A 133 26.24 26.55 20.00
CA ARG A 133 27.24 26.00 20.94
C ARG A 133 28.62 26.57 20.69
N SER A 134 29.08 26.58 19.43
CA SER A 134 30.36 27.18 19.04
C SER A 134 30.49 28.65 19.43
N LEU A 135 29.39 29.41 19.38
CA LEU A 135 29.36 30.81 19.83
C LEU A 135 29.45 30.90 21.36
N ALA A 136 28.66 30.10 22.09
CA ALA A 136 28.70 30.06 23.55
C ALA A 136 30.09 29.65 24.09
N ASP A 137 30.71 28.61 23.53
CA ASP A 137 32.05 28.14 23.91
C ASP A 137 33.11 29.23 23.69
N ARG A 138 33.01 29.99 22.60
CA ARG A 138 33.88 31.15 22.34
C ARG A 138 33.67 32.26 23.35
N THR A 139 32.43 32.71 23.58
CA THR A 139 32.14 33.77 24.55
C THR A 139 32.51 33.38 25.99
N VAL A 140 32.38 32.10 26.38
CA VAL A 140 32.86 31.59 27.67
C VAL A 140 34.40 31.60 27.73
N THR A 141 35.08 31.22 26.65
CA THR A 141 36.56 31.25 26.58
C THR A 141 37.08 32.70 26.67
N GLU A 142 36.53 33.61 25.87
CA GLU A 142 36.84 35.05 25.86
C GLU A 142 36.64 35.68 27.25
N ALA A 143 35.54 35.33 27.95
CA ALA A 143 35.26 35.81 29.30
C ALA A 143 36.22 35.25 30.37
N ILE A 144 36.73 34.03 30.19
CA ILE A 144 37.75 33.43 31.07
C ILE A 144 39.11 34.08 30.84
N GLU A 145 39.52 34.27 29.58
CA GLU A 145 40.77 34.95 29.21
C GLU A 145 40.80 36.39 29.73
N GLU A 146 39.68 37.13 29.64
CA GLU A 146 39.58 38.48 30.19
C GLU A 146 39.63 38.50 31.72
N ALA A 147 38.93 37.58 32.39
CA ALA A 147 38.97 37.47 33.85
C ALA A 147 40.37 37.13 34.37
N ASP A 148 41.16 36.34 33.64
CA ASP A 148 42.55 36.02 34.00
C ASP A 148 43.56 37.11 33.56
N ARG A 149 43.30 37.91 32.51
CA ARG A 149 44.01 39.17 32.23
C ARG A 149 43.88 40.15 33.39
N LEU A 150 42.65 40.49 33.79
CA LEU A 150 42.39 41.45 34.87
C LEU A 150 43.02 41.01 36.20
N ARG A 151 43.08 39.69 36.46
CA ARG A 151 43.79 39.12 37.62
C ARG A 151 45.31 39.21 37.51
N ALA A 152 45.89 39.16 36.31
CA ALA A 152 47.32 39.34 36.10
C ALA A 152 47.71 40.81 36.29
N GLU A 153 46.96 41.72 35.68
CA GLU A 153 47.15 43.19 35.78
C GLU A 153 47.03 43.67 37.23
N ALA A 154 45.94 43.32 37.93
CA ALA A 154 45.76 43.68 39.35
C ALA A 154 46.85 43.09 40.27
N ARG A 155 47.46 41.95 39.92
CA ARG A 155 48.61 41.40 40.64
C ARG A 155 49.90 42.15 40.32
N GLU A 156 50.12 42.59 39.09
CA GLU A 156 51.29 43.38 38.72
C GLU A 156 51.25 44.76 39.39
N ASP A 157 50.11 45.45 39.35
CA ASP A 157 49.94 46.75 40.01
C ASP A 157 50.13 46.63 41.53
N ALA A 158 49.56 45.59 42.16
CA ALA A 158 49.80 45.30 43.58
C ALA A 158 51.26 44.91 43.90
N ASN A 159 52.03 44.41 42.92
CA ASN A 159 53.48 44.20 43.07
C ASN A 159 54.25 45.52 42.91
N ARG A 160 53.86 46.37 41.95
CA ARG A 160 54.47 47.66 41.67
C ARG A 160 54.32 48.60 42.87
N MET A 161 53.09 48.77 43.38
CA MET A 161 52.79 49.55 44.60
C MET A 161 53.61 49.09 45.81
N ARG A 162 53.75 47.77 46.03
CA ARG A 162 54.57 47.23 47.13
C ARG A 162 56.08 47.48 46.94
N THR A 163 56.55 47.47 45.70
CA THR A 163 57.95 47.77 45.35
C THR A 163 58.24 49.26 45.53
N ASP A 164 57.35 50.13 45.07
CA ASP A 164 57.47 51.59 45.22
C ASP A 164 57.41 52.02 46.69
N ALA A 165 56.52 51.41 47.49
CA ALA A 165 56.46 51.65 48.93
C ALA A 165 57.74 51.20 49.66
N ALA A 166 58.34 50.07 49.26
CA ALA A 166 59.63 49.63 49.80
C ALA A 166 60.77 50.59 49.43
N ASN A 167 60.87 50.99 48.15
CA ASN A 167 61.85 51.97 47.67
C ASN A 167 61.73 53.32 48.41
N GLN A 168 60.50 53.77 48.70
CA GLN A 168 60.25 54.98 49.48
C GLN A 168 60.70 54.84 50.94
N ALA A 169 60.39 53.70 51.58
CA ALA A 169 60.83 53.41 52.94
C ALA A 169 62.37 53.35 53.05
N ASP A 170 63.05 52.65 52.14
CA ASP A 170 64.52 52.59 52.11
C ASP A 170 65.15 53.97 51.86
N THR A 171 64.53 54.80 51.01
CA THR A 171 64.98 56.19 50.76
C THR A 171 64.84 57.07 52.01
N LEU A 172 63.77 56.91 52.78
CA LEU A 172 63.55 57.65 54.03
C LEU A 172 64.51 57.17 55.13
N VAL A 173 64.72 55.87 55.28
CA VAL A 173 65.70 55.28 56.21
C VAL A 173 67.12 55.71 55.85
N GLY A 174 67.46 55.81 54.56
CA GLY A 174 68.74 56.33 54.09
C GLY A 174 68.97 57.78 54.55
N LYS A 175 68.02 58.68 54.25
CA LYS A 175 68.09 60.10 54.66
C LYS A 175 68.14 60.29 56.17
N ALA A 176 67.38 59.48 56.93
CA ALA A 176 67.41 59.51 58.39
C ALA A 176 68.79 59.11 58.94
N ARG A 177 69.47 58.13 58.33
CA ARG A 177 70.85 57.76 58.67
C ARG A 177 71.85 58.85 58.29
N GLU A 178 71.75 59.43 57.10
CA GLU A 178 72.64 60.52 56.66
C GLU A 178 72.58 61.73 57.59
N GLU A 179 71.37 62.17 57.99
CA GLU A 179 71.25 63.31 58.91
C GLU A 179 71.67 62.95 60.35
N ALA A 180 71.43 61.72 60.81
CA ALA A 180 71.95 61.24 62.10
C ALA A 180 73.49 61.16 62.12
N GLU A 181 74.13 60.71 61.04
CA GLU A 181 75.58 60.74 60.88
C GLU A 181 76.11 62.17 60.83
N ARG A 182 75.40 63.09 60.13
CA ARG A 182 75.76 64.51 60.05
C ARG A 182 75.67 65.21 61.40
N LEU A 183 74.63 64.93 62.18
CA LEU A 183 74.48 65.42 63.56
C LEU A 183 75.57 64.83 64.48
N GLY A 184 75.85 63.52 64.37
CA GLY A 184 76.93 62.88 65.11
C GLY A 184 78.33 63.39 64.73
N ALA A 185 78.54 63.81 63.47
CA ALA A 185 79.77 64.44 63.02
C ALA A 185 79.92 65.88 63.58
N LYS A 186 78.85 66.68 63.56
CA LYS A 186 78.82 68.01 64.21
C LYS A 186 79.13 67.93 65.70
N ALA A 187 78.42 67.07 66.44
CA ALA A 187 78.63 66.90 67.87
C ALA A 187 80.07 66.49 68.22
N ARG A 188 80.74 65.70 67.35
CA ARG A 188 82.17 65.37 67.51
C ARG A 188 83.11 66.53 67.17
N ALA A 189 82.76 67.39 66.23
CA ALA A 189 83.54 68.60 65.92
C ALA A 189 83.42 69.63 67.06
N GLU A 190 82.20 69.89 67.53
CA GLU A 190 81.92 70.79 68.66
C GLU A 190 82.59 70.31 69.96
N LEU A 191 82.65 68.98 70.19
CA LEU A 191 83.42 68.40 71.30
C LEU A 191 84.94 68.64 71.13
N ALA A 192 85.49 68.44 69.94
CA ALA A 192 86.92 68.65 69.67
C ALA A 192 87.34 70.13 69.77
N ASP A 193 86.48 71.06 69.32
CA ASP A 193 86.69 72.50 69.50
C ASP A 193 86.69 72.87 70.99
N ALA A 194 85.76 72.31 71.78
CA ALA A 194 85.72 72.50 73.23
C ALA A 194 86.93 71.89 73.97
N GLU A 195 87.39 70.71 73.55
CA GLU A 195 88.64 70.11 74.06
C GLU A 195 89.87 70.98 73.73
N GLN A 196 89.94 71.54 72.51
CA GLN A 196 91.01 72.43 72.08
C GLN A 196 90.98 73.78 72.82
N GLU A 197 89.81 74.34 73.13
CA GLU A 197 89.69 75.54 73.96
C GLU A 197 90.04 75.27 75.43
N ALA A 198 89.66 74.11 75.96
CA ALA A 198 90.09 73.66 77.29
C ALA A 198 91.62 73.46 77.36
N GLU A 199 92.26 72.91 76.32
CA GLU A 199 93.72 72.78 76.27
C GLU A 199 94.43 74.13 76.09
N GLN A 200 93.89 75.05 75.27
CA GLN A 200 94.40 76.42 75.19
C GLN A 200 94.30 77.16 76.53
N SER A 201 93.20 76.98 77.27
CA SER A 201 93.02 77.52 78.62
C SER A 201 94.04 76.95 79.61
N ARG A 202 94.31 75.63 79.56
CA ARG A 202 95.38 74.98 80.34
C ARG A 202 96.77 75.51 79.97
N ALA A 203 97.07 75.69 78.68
CA ALA A 203 98.35 76.20 78.20
C ALA A 203 98.57 77.69 78.56
N ALA A 204 97.52 78.52 78.51
CA ALA A 204 97.54 79.89 79.01
C ALA A 204 97.79 79.93 80.52
N SER A 205 97.07 79.11 81.30
CA SER A 205 97.27 78.95 82.74
C SER A 205 98.71 78.52 83.09
N GLN A 206 99.30 77.61 82.31
CA GLN A 206 100.69 77.17 82.51
C GLN A 206 101.70 78.31 82.31
N ARG A 207 101.51 79.16 81.28
CA ARG A 207 102.36 80.35 81.07
C ARG A 207 102.25 81.34 82.22
N ILE A 208 101.03 81.60 82.71
CA ILE A 208 100.77 82.46 83.87
C ILE A 208 101.48 81.93 85.14
N LEU A 209 101.55 80.61 85.33
CA LEU A 209 102.26 79.99 86.46
C LEU A 209 103.78 80.17 86.37
N ASP A 210 104.37 80.07 85.17
CA ASP A 210 105.82 80.22 84.99
C ASP A 210 106.28 81.69 85.06
N ASP A 211 105.51 82.66 84.53
CA ASP A 211 105.74 84.09 84.80
C ASP A 211 105.60 84.41 86.30
N SER A 212 104.61 83.82 86.97
CA SER A 212 104.39 84.00 88.41
C SER A 212 105.57 83.47 89.26
N ARG A 213 106.25 82.40 88.83
CA ARG A 213 107.45 81.87 89.53
C ARG A 213 108.61 82.87 89.55
N VAL A 214 108.79 83.67 88.49
CA VAL A 214 109.81 84.73 88.45
C VAL A 214 109.45 85.86 89.43
N ALA A 215 108.18 86.24 89.51
CA ALA A 215 107.69 87.27 90.44
C ALA A 215 107.72 86.82 91.93
N ALA A 216 107.44 85.53 92.20
CA ALA A 216 107.24 85.00 93.55
C ALA A 216 108.44 85.20 94.48
N ASN A 217 109.67 85.04 93.97
CA ASN A 217 110.89 85.22 94.77
C ASN A 217 111.06 86.64 95.34
N LYS A 218 110.39 87.65 94.78
CA LYS A 218 110.46 89.05 95.26
C LYS A 218 109.39 89.41 96.31
N ARG A 219 108.28 88.67 96.41
CA ARG A 219 107.17 88.96 97.36
C ARG A 219 107.07 88.00 98.54
N ARG A 220 107.93 86.98 98.60
CA ARG A 220 108.02 85.94 99.66
C ARG A 220 108.37 86.46 101.07
N SER A 221 108.38 87.77 101.29
CA SER A 221 108.78 88.40 102.56
C SER A 221 107.69 89.24 103.23
N GLU A 222 106.57 89.55 102.55
CA GLU A 222 105.63 90.60 102.98
C GLU A 222 104.13 90.26 102.83
N ALA A 223 103.77 89.13 102.20
CA ALA A 223 102.37 88.84 101.80
C ALA A 223 101.83 87.49 102.33
N ALA A 224 102.33 87.00 103.48
CA ALA A 224 102.02 85.66 103.97
C ALA A 224 100.59 85.49 104.56
N GLU A 225 99.98 86.55 105.11
CA GLU A 225 98.70 86.44 105.84
C GLU A 225 97.44 86.68 104.99
N GLN A 226 97.57 87.07 103.72
CA GLN A 226 96.43 87.37 102.83
C GLN A 226 96.20 86.30 101.74
N ALA A 227 97.03 85.26 101.67
CA ALA A 227 96.99 84.28 100.59
C ALA A 227 95.88 83.23 100.74
N ASP A 228 95.69 82.70 101.96
CA ASP A 228 94.86 81.51 102.18
C ASP A 228 93.36 81.73 101.95
N GLU A 229 92.85 82.96 102.17
CA GLU A 229 91.43 83.28 101.98
C GLU A 229 91.01 83.41 100.50
N LEU A 230 91.96 83.67 99.59
CA LEU A 230 91.70 83.83 98.16
C LEU A 230 91.81 82.52 97.38
N VAL A 231 92.81 81.69 97.69
CA VAL A 231 93.06 80.42 96.99
C VAL A 231 91.87 79.46 97.15
N GLY A 232 91.29 79.37 98.36
CA GLY A 232 90.12 78.52 98.62
C GLY A 232 88.86 78.94 97.84
N LYS A 233 88.67 80.23 97.56
CA LYS A 233 87.53 80.73 96.79
C LYS A 233 87.70 80.43 95.29
N ALA A 234 88.88 80.74 94.74
CA ALA A 234 89.17 80.50 93.32
C ALA A 234 89.12 79.00 92.94
N GLN A 235 89.61 78.09 93.80
CA GLN A 235 89.54 76.65 93.55
C GLN A 235 88.11 76.08 93.64
N ALA A 236 87.23 76.70 94.44
CA ALA A 236 85.82 76.33 94.50
C ALA A 236 85.04 76.80 93.26
N GLU A 237 85.33 78.00 92.75
CA GLU A 237 84.73 78.49 91.49
C GLU A 237 85.21 77.70 90.26
N ALA A 238 86.51 77.39 90.18
CA ALA A 238 87.06 76.61 89.06
C ALA A 238 86.46 75.20 88.96
N ARG A 239 86.20 74.54 90.10
CA ARG A 239 85.48 73.25 90.11
C ARG A 239 84.02 73.40 89.69
N ARG A 240 83.29 74.36 90.26
CA ARG A 240 81.90 74.64 89.87
C ARG A 240 81.75 74.93 88.37
N LEU A 241 82.71 75.63 87.76
CA LEU A 241 82.68 75.94 86.33
C LEU A 241 82.92 74.70 85.46
N ALA A 242 83.82 73.80 85.89
CA ALA A 242 84.05 72.52 85.20
C ALA A 242 82.87 71.55 85.36
N GLU A 243 82.37 71.39 86.59
CA GLU A 243 81.21 70.56 86.93
C GLU A 243 79.95 71.03 86.15
N ALA A 244 79.72 72.34 86.05
CA ALA A 244 78.63 72.90 85.25
C ALA A 244 78.83 72.74 83.73
N ALA A 245 80.07 72.73 83.24
CA ALA A 245 80.37 72.50 81.82
C ALA A 245 80.16 71.03 81.43
N GLU A 246 80.55 70.08 82.29
CA GLU A 246 80.27 68.65 82.11
C GLU A 246 78.75 68.39 82.18
N GLU A 247 78.03 68.97 83.14
CA GLU A 247 76.56 68.85 83.24
C GLU A 247 75.83 69.44 82.01
N GLN A 248 76.34 70.54 81.44
CA GLN A 248 75.82 71.11 80.18
C GLN A 248 76.14 70.25 78.96
N ALA A 249 77.34 69.68 78.86
CA ALA A 249 77.72 68.79 77.77
C ALA A 249 76.89 67.49 77.80
N ASP A 250 76.71 66.88 78.97
CA ASP A 250 75.89 65.68 79.14
C ASP A 250 74.41 65.94 78.84
N THR A 251 73.85 67.09 79.25
CA THR A 251 72.46 67.44 78.88
C THR A 251 72.29 67.70 77.38
N LEU A 252 73.26 68.33 76.72
CA LEU A 252 73.24 68.52 75.25
C LEU A 252 73.37 67.19 74.49
N VAL A 253 74.28 66.30 74.90
CA VAL A 253 74.45 64.97 74.28
C VAL A 253 73.24 64.07 74.54
N ALA A 254 72.63 64.13 75.74
CA ALA A 254 71.39 63.44 76.04
C ALA A 254 70.23 63.94 75.18
N ALA A 255 70.07 65.27 75.04
CA ALA A 255 69.05 65.88 74.18
C ALA A 255 69.23 65.50 72.71
N ALA A 256 70.46 65.55 72.18
CA ALA A 256 70.77 65.17 70.80
C ALA A 256 70.50 63.68 70.52
N ARG A 257 70.79 62.79 71.48
CA ARG A 257 70.45 61.36 71.39
C ARG A 257 68.95 61.14 71.42
N ALA A 258 68.24 61.78 72.35
CA ALA A 258 66.78 61.67 72.46
C ALA A 258 66.06 62.17 71.19
N GLU A 259 66.54 63.25 70.57
CA GLU A 259 65.98 63.77 69.32
C GLU A 259 66.29 62.86 68.11
N ALA A 260 67.49 62.26 68.05
CA ALA A 260 67.81 61.27 67.03
C ALA A 260 66.96 59.99 67.18
N GLU A 261 66.75 59.50 68.41
CA GLU A 261 65.85 58.38 68.70
C GLU A 261 64.40 58.72 68.36
N ARG A 262 63.95 59.95 68.64
CA ARG A 262 62.61 60.45 68.26
C ARG A 262 62.41 60.44 66.75
N LEU A 263 63.37 60.97 65.98
CA LEU A 263 63.32 61.00 64.51
C LEU A 263 63.37 59.59 63.88
N VAL A 264 64.17 58.67 64.44
CA VAL A 264 64.20 57.27 63.98
C VAL A 264 62.88 56.57 64.28
N ALA A 265 62.28 56.80 65.45
CA ALA A 265 60.96 56.26 65.79
C ALA A 265 59.85 56.82 64.89
N GLU A 266 59.87 58.13 64.61
CA GLU A 266 58.93 58.83 63.73
C GLU A 266 59.01 58.29 62.28
N ALA A 267 60.21 58.25 61.69
CA ALA A 267 60.41 57.70 60.34
C ALA A 267 60.06 56.20 60.25
N THR A 268 60.30 55.41 61.30
CA THR A 268 59.90 53.99 61.36
C THR A 268 58.38 53.85 61.44
N ALA A 269 57.69 54.72 62.19
CA ALA A 269 56.24 54.74 62.28
C ALA A 269 55.59 55.15 60.94
N GLU A 270 56.13 56.16 60.25
CA GLU A 270 55.66 56.57 58.92
C GLU A 270 55.87 55.47 57.87
N GLY A 271 57.06 54.83 57.86
CA GLY A 271 57.36 53.72 56.96
C GLY A 271 56.41 52.54 57.13
N ASN A 272 56.20 52.09 58.37
CA ASN A 272 55.21 51.06 58.69
C ASN A 272 53.79 51.51 58.29
N GLY A 273 53.43 52.76 58.55
CA GLY A 273 52.15 53.35 58.17
C GLY A 273 51.94 53.49 56.66
N MET A 274 52.98 53.50 55.83
CA MET A 274 52.88 53.38 54.37
C MET A 274 52.74 51.93 53.92
N VAL A 275 53.49 51.00 54.53
CA VAL A 275 53.42 49.56 54.21
C VAL A 275 52.04 48.98 54.51
N GLU A 276 51.43 49.29 55.66
CA GLU A 276 50.08 48.77 55.98
C GLU A 276 48.97 49.40 55.12
N ARG A 277 49.14 50.66 54.66
CA ARG A 277 48.25 51.25 53.64
C ARG A 277 48.36 50.51 52.31
N ALA A 278 49.58 50.37 51.77
CA ALA A 278 49.82 49.66 50.52
C ALA A 278 49.35 48.19 50.54
N ARG A 279 49.37 47.53 51.71
CA ARG A 279 48.74 46.21 51.91
C ARG A 279 47.21 46.28 51.87
N THR A 280 46.61 47.23 52.60
CA THR A 280 45.16 47.43 52.64
C THR A 280 44.60 47.74 51.24
N ASP A 281 45.28 48.58 50.47
CA ASP A 281 44.91 48.94 49.11
C ASP A 281 45.03 47.72 48.16
N ALA A 282 46.12 46.96 48.26
CA ALA A 282 46.33 45.73 47.48
C ALA A 282 45.32 44.62 47.82
N ASP A 283 44.98 44.42 49.09
CA ASP A 283 43.96 43.45 49.51
C ASP A 283 42.55 43.90 49.09
N THR A 284 42.29 45.20 49.02
CA THR A 284 41.03 45.76 48.49
C THR A 284 40.90 45.48 46.99
N LEU A 285 41.93 45.80 46.20
CA LEU A 285 42.01 45.49 44.76
C LEU A 285 41.89 43.98 44.48
N LEU A 286 42.58 43.14 45.25
CA LEU A 286 42.45 41.67 45.15
C LEU A 286 41.06 41.18 45.57
N GLY A 287 40.38 41.87 46.48
CA GLY A 287 38.99 41.62 46.83
C GLY A 287 38.02 41.97 45.70
N GLU A 288 38.25 43.08 45.01
CA GLU A 288 37.44 43.55 43.88
C GLU A 288 37.60 42.66 42.65
N ALA A 289 38.83 42.41 42.19
CA ALA A 289 39.10 41.50 41.08
C ALA A 289 38.59 40.06 41.32
N ARG A 290 38.42 39.64 42.59
CA ARG A 290 37.76 38.37 42.94
C ARG A 290 36.22 38.45 42.82
N ARG A 291 35.59 39.56 43.22
CA ARG A 291 34.14 39.77 43.05
C ARG A 291 33.79 39.86 41.56
N ASP A 292 34.56 40.60 40.79
CA ASP A 292 34.30 40.81 39.35
C ASP A 292 34.46 39.50 38.58
N ALA A 293 35.55 38.76 38.80
CA ALA A 293 35.74 37.44 38.20
C ALA A 293 34.79 36.34 38.72
N THR A 294 34.01 36.62 39.78
CA THR A 294 32.87 35.77 40.19
C THR A 294 31.62 36.18 39.42
N THR A 295 31.29 37.48 39.40
CA THR A 295 30.18 38.06 38.62
C THR A 295 30.25 37.69 37.14
N ILE A 296 31.45 37.70 36.53
CA ILE A 296 31.68 37.27 35.14
C ILE A 296 31.33 35.79 34.96
N ARG A 297 31.73 34.92 35.90
CA ARG A 297 31.41 33.48 35.85
C ARG A 297 29.93 33.21 36.01
N ASP A 298 29.29 33.81 37.01
CA ASP A 298 27.85 33.63 37.25
C ASP A 298 27.03 34.06 36.01
N ARG A 299 27.43 35.16 35.36
CA ARG A 299 26.82 35.65 34.12
C ARG A 299 27.14 34.78 32.90
N SER A 300 28.32 34.16 32.85
CA SER A 300 28.69 33.19 31.81
C SER A 300 27.87 31.90 31.95
N ASP A 301 27.65 31.43 33.17
CA ASP A 301 26.79 30.26 33.44
C ASP A 301 25.30 30.57 33.22
N GLU A 302 24.84 31.80 33.48
CA GLU A 302 23.49 32.25 33.10
C GLU A 302 23.32 32.24 31.58
N LEU A 303 24.25 32.85 30.83
CA LEU A 303 24.27 32.84 29.37
C LEU A 303 24.30 31.41 28.82
N ARG A 304 25.15 30.54 29.37
CA ARG A 304 25.26 29.14 28.97
C ARG A 304 23.94 28.39 29.17
N ARG A 305 23.33 28.44 30.37
CA ARG A 305 22.03 27.81 30.65
C ARG A 305 20.92 28.35 29.74
N ARG A 306 20.96 29.66 29.44
CA ARG A 306 20.01 30.28 28.53
C ARG A 306 20.15 29.74 27.11
N VAL A 307 21.37 29.71 26.56
CA VAL A 307 21.63 29.14 25.22
C VAL A 307 21.31 27.63 25.18
N GLU A 308 21.66 26.87 26.23
CA GLU A 308 21.24 25.47 26.38
C GLU A 308 19.71 25.32 26.27
N SER A 309 18.94 26.15 26.99
CA SER A 309 17.47 26.12 26.94
C SER A 309 16.88 26.61 25.61
N GLU A 310 17.48 27.61 24.97
CA GLU A 310 17.05 28.13 23.67
C GLU A 310 17.31 27.09 22.56
N VAL A 311 18.43 26.37 22.63
CA VAL A 311 18.78 25.22 21.77
C VAL A 311 17.86 24.01 22.00
N GLU A 312 17.53 23.66 23.25
CA GLU A 312 16.55 22.60 23.51
C GLU A 312 15.18 22.97 22.95
N ALA A 313 14.72 24.20 23.16
CA ALA A 313 13.45 24.69 22.61
C ALA A 313 13.43 24.73 21.07
N LEU A 314 14.57 24.99 20.42
CA LEU A 314 14.70 25.00 18.96
C LEU A 314 14.62 23.57 18.38
N HIS A 315 15.33 22.61 18.99
CA HIS A 315 15.16 21.20 18.67
C HIS A 315 13.74 20.71 18.90
N ASP A 316 13.08 21.16 19.97
CA ASP A 316 11.72 20.73 20.29
C ASP A 316 10.67 21.30 19.33
N ARG A 317 10.87 22.54 18.83
CA ARG A 317 10.10 23.11 17.71
C ARG A 317 10.33 22.31 16.43
N SER A 318 11.59 22.13 16.01
CA SER A 318 11.96 21.35 14.82
C SER A 318 11.38 19.92 14.85
N ARG A 319 11.42 19.24 16.00
CA ARG A 319 10.77 17.93 16.19
C ARG A 319 9.25 17.96 16.00
N LYS A 320 8.57 18.99 16.52
CA LYS A 320 7.11 19.14 16.40
C LYS A 320 6.69 19.50 14.99
N GLU A 321 7.36 20.47 14.37
CA GLU A 321 7.12 20.91 12.99
C GLU A 321 7.36 19.77 11.99
N ALA A 322 8.46 19.02 12.14
CA ALA A 322 8.72 17.84 11.32
C ALA A 322 7.68 16.72 11.53
N ALA A 323 7.17 16.54 12.75
CA ALA A 323 6.12 15.55 13.04
C ALA A 323 4.74 15.98 12.49
N GLU A 324 4.39 17.26 12.56
CA GLU A 324 3.15 17.78 11.98
C GLU A 324 3.17 17.75 10.45
N ALA A 325 4.30 18.11 9.83
CA ALA A 325 4.50 17.94 8.38
C ALA A 325 4.34 16.47 7.97
N MET A 326 4.98 15.54 8.69
CA MET A 326 4.85 14.10 8.46
C MET A 326 3.39 13.62 8.61
N ARG A 327 2.65 14.12 9.60
CA ARG A 327 1.22 13.81 9.79
C ARG A 327 0.36 14.33 8.65
N VAL A 328 0.53 15.59 8.24
CA VAL A 328 -0.25 16.21 7.16
C VAL A 328 0.00 15.52 5.81
N VAL A 329 1.24 15.10 5.54
CA VAL A 329 1.57 14.31 4.36
C VAL A 329 1.03 12.90 4.46
N GLY A 330 1.12 12.24 5.64
CA GLY A 330 0.47 10.95 5.90
C GLY A 330 -1.03 10.99 5.62
N GLU A 331 -1.75 11.96 6.19
CA GLU A 331 -3.18 12.19 5.95
C GLU A 331 -3.52 12.55 4.49
N ARG A 332 -2.55 12.99 3.67
CA ARG A 332 -2.74 13.20 2.22
C ARG A 332 -2.50 11.90 1.45
N VAL A 333 -1.46 11.14 1.82
CA VAL A 333 -1.15 9.80 1.28
C VAL A 333 -2.30 8.84 1.54
N ASP A 334 -2.82 8.78 2.77
CA ASP A 334 -3.95 7.90 3.15
C ASP A 334 -5.21 8.25 2.34
N LYS A 335 -5.47 9.53 2.08
CA LYS A 335 -6.61 9.97 1.24
C LYS A 335 -6.42 9.60 -0.23
N LEU A 336 -5.20 9.71 -0.78
CA LEU A 336 -4.89 9.28 -2.15
C LEU A 336 -5.00 7.76 -2.30
N VAL A 337 -4.49 6.99 -1.32
CA VAL A 337 -4.60 5.53 -1.27
C VAL A 337 -6.07 5.09 -1.14
N ALA A 338 -6.85 5.73 -0.28
CA ALA A 338 -8.28 5.44 -0.15
C ALA A 338 -9.05 5.77 -1.44
N ALA A 339 -8.76 6.89 -2.10
CA ALA A 339 -9.37 7.26 -3.37
C ALA A 339 -9.01 6.27 -4.49
N ALA A 340 -7.74 5.86 -4.61
CA ALA A 340 -7.28 4.85 -5.57
C ALA A 340 -7.97 3.50 -5.33
N THR A 341 -8.05 3.08 -4.06
CA THR A 341 -8.72 1.83 -3.67
C THR A 341 -10.21 1.84 -4.03
N GLU A 342 -10.90 2.96 -3.77
CA GLU A 342 -12.33 3.09 -4.08
C GLU A 342 -12.60 3.19 -5.59
N GLN A 343 -11.75 3.87 -6.36
CA GLN A 343 -11.86 3.87 -7.83
C GLN A 343 -11.64 2.48 -8.44
N LEU A 344 -10.67 1.72 -7.93
CA LEU A 344 -10.48 0.31 -8.32
C LEU A 344 -11.72 -0.53 -7.97
N ARG A 345 -12.26 -0.37 -6.74
CA ARG A 345 -13.46 -1.07 -6.27
C ARG A 345 -14.70 -0.74 -7.11
N GLU A 346 -14.88 0.52 -7.49
CA GLU A 346 -15.93 0.95 -8.43
C GLU A 346 -15.73 0.34 -9.82
N ALA A 347 -14.51 0.31 -10.34
CA ALA A 347 -14.19 -0.28 -11.65
C ALA A 347 -14.43 -1.79 -11.69
N GLU A 348 -14.08 -2.51 -10.62
CA GLU A 348 -14.41 -3.93 -10.46
C GLU A 348 -15.93 -4.19 -10.43
N GLN A 349 -16.69 -3.36 -9.72
CA GLN A 349 -18.16 -3.47 -9.69
C GLN A 349 -18.77 -3.22 -11.09
N LYS A 350 -18.36 -2.15 -11.77
CA LYS A 350 -18.80 -1.84 -13.14
C LYS A 350 -18.43 -2.96 -14.12
N ALA A 351 -17.23 -3.55 -13.99
CA ALA A 351 -16.81 -4.70 -14.78
C ALA A 351 -17.66 -5.97 -14.49
N ALA A 352 -18.07 -6.19 -13.24
CA ALA A 352 -18.98 -7.27 -12.86
C ALA A 352 -20.42 -7.06 -13.38
N GLU A 353 -20.91 -5.82 -13.38
CA GLU A 353 -22.21 -5.44 -13.97
C GLU A 353 -22.23 -5.62 -15.49
N ILE A 354 -21.17 -5.20 -16.19
CA ILE A 354 -20.99 -5.43 -17.64
C ILE A 354 -21.04 -6.93 -17.95
N LYS A 355 -20.28 -7.75 -17.20
CA LYS A 355 -20.29 -9.21 -17.34
C LYS A 355 -21.67 -9.81 -17.09
N THR A 356 -22.36 -9.36 -16.03
CA THR A 356 -23.70 -9.84 -15.66
C THR A 356 -24.72 -9.51 -16.75
N THR A 357 -24.70 -8.28 -17.25
CA THR A 357 -25.55 -7.82 -18.36
C THR A 357 -25.30 -8.63 -19.62
N ALA A 358 -24.03 -8.81 -20.03
CA ALA A 358 -23.68 -9.61 -21.19
C ALA A 358 -24.11 -11.09 -21.06
N THR A 359 -24.00 -11.69 -19.87
CA THR A 359 -24.53 -13.05 -19.65
C THR A 359 -26.06 -13.12 -19.66
N SER A 360 -26.75 -12.04 -19.27
CA SER A 360 -28.20 -11.92 -19.37
C SER A 360 -28.65 -11.81 -20.83
N GLU A 361 -28.05 -10.92 -21.63
CA GLU A 361 -28.36 -10.79 -23.06
C GLU A 361 -28.04 -12.08 -23.83
N ALA A 362 -26.88 -12.71 -23.58
CA ALA A 362 -26.55 -14.01 -24.17
C ALA A 362 -27.57 -15.11 -23.80
N SER A 363 -28.17 -15.04 -22.61
CA SER A 363 -29.24 -15.96 -22.20
C SER A 363 -30.56 -15.65 -22.91
N LYS A 364 -30.89 -14.36 -23.12
CA LYS A 364 -32.06 -13.97 -23.93
C LYS A 364 -31.93 -14.41 -25.39
N VAL A 365 -30.77 -14.19 -26.02
CA VAL A 365 -30.47 -14.66 -27.39
C VAL A 365 -30.65 -16.17 -27.49
N ARG A 366 -30.08 -16.95 -26.55
CA ARG A 366 -30.26 -18.40 -26.49
C ARG A 366 -31.73 -18.81 -26.35
N ILE A 367 -32.50 -18.16 -25.47
CA ILE A 367 -33.94 -18.45 -25.28
C ILE A 367 -34.76 -18.09 -26.52
N ALA A 368 -34.43 -16.98 -27.21
CA ALA A 368 -35.09 -16.59 -28.46
C ALA A 368 -34.79 -17.56 -29.61
N ALA A 369 -33.53 -17.98 -29.76
CA ALA A 369 -33.12 -18.99 -30.72
C ALA A 369 -33.83 -20.34 -30.48
N VAL A 370 -33.81 -20.85 -29.24
CA VAL A 370 -34.52 -22.09 -28.87
C VAL A 370 -36.02 -22.00 -29.16
N LYS A 371 -36.69 -20.90 -28.80
CA LYS A 371 -38.12 -20.72 -29.12
C LYS A 371 -38.41 -20.69 -30.62
N LYS A 372 -37.53 -20.09 -31.43
CA LYS A 372 -37.64 -20.07 -32.90
C LYS A 372 -37.46 -21.48 -33.48
N VAL A 373 -36.49 -22.24 -32.95
CA VAL A 373 -36.24 -23.64 -33.31
C VAL A 373 -37.42 -24.54 -32.93
N GLU A 374 -37.95 -24.44 -31.72
CA GLU A 374 -39.15 -25.17 -31.29
C GLU A 374 -40.37 -24.89 -32.18
N GLY A 375 -40.55 -23.63 -32.61
CA GLY A 375 -41.62 -23.25 -33.53
C GLY A 375 -41.48 -23.91 -34.90
N LEU A 376 -40.29 -23.78 -35.51
CA LEU A 376 -39.99 -24.38 -36.81
C LEU A 376 -40.10 -25.92 -36.80
N LEU A 377 -39.66 -26.57 -35.72
CA LEU A 377 -39.81 -28.02 -35.54
C LEU A 377 -41.28 -28.44 -35.44
N LYS A 378 -42.10 -27.72 -34.64
CA LYS A 378 -43.55 -27.99 -34.54
C LYS A 378 -44.27 -27.79 -35.88
N GLU A 379 -43.91 -26.76 -36.65
CA GLU A 379 -44.43 -26.58 -38.01
C GLU A 379 -44.03 -27.72 -38.96
N ALA A 380 -42.80 -28.22 -38.87
CA ALA A 380 -42.32 -29.34 -39.69
C ALA A 380 -43.00 -30.66 -39.30
N GLU A 381 -43.16 -30.93 -38.01
CA GLU A 381 -43.89 -32.09 -37.49
C GLU A 381 -45.37 -32.05 -37.91
N GLN A 382 -46.02 -30.88 -37.84
CA GLN A 382 -47.39 -30.72 -38.30
C GLN A 382 -47.50 -30.96 -39.81
N LYS A 383 -46.67 -30.31 -40.64
CA LYS A 383 -46.68 -30.49 -42.11
C LYS A 383 -46.38 -31.93 -42.51
N LYS A 384 -45.47 -32.61 -41.79
CA LYS A 384 -45.21 -34.05 -41.97
C LYS A 384 -46.45 -34.89 -41.63
N ALA A 385 -47.06 -34.67 -40.46
CA ALA A 385 -48.25 -35.44 -40.04
C ALA A 385 -49.46 -35.19 -40.96
N GLU A 386 -49.58 -33.99 -41.55
CA GLU A 386 -50.60 -33.68 -42.57
C GLU A 386 -50.31 -34.41 -43.88
N ALA A 387 -49.06 -34.41 -44.37
CA ALA A 387 -48.65 -35.15 -45.56
C ALA A 387 -48.77 -36.69 -45.39
N GLU A 388 -48.46 -37.22 -44.21
CA GLU A 388 -48.65 -38.65 -43.88
C GLU A 388 -50.14 -39.03 -43.88
N ARG A 389 -51.01 -38.19 -43.29
CA ARG A 389 -52.47 -38.39 -43.33
C ARG A 389 -53.03 -38.30 -44.74
N GLU A 390 -52.53 -37.41 -45.57
CA GLU A 390 -52.94 -37.30 -46.98
C GLU A 390 -52.44 -38.49 -47.81
N SER A 391 -51.19 -38.90 -47.62
CA SER A 391 -50.60 -40.10 -48.22
C SER A 391 -51.39 -41.37 -47.86
N GLU A 392 -51.79 -41.51 -46.60
CA GLU A 392 -52.72 -42.56 -46.16
C GLU A 392 -54.11 -42.42 -46.78
N ARG A 393 -54.67 -41.19 -46.85
CA ARG A 393 -55.99 -40.94 -47.43
C ARG A 393 -56.03 -41.35 -48.90
N VAL A 394 -55.05 -40.92 -49.70
CA VAL A 394 -54.91 -41.28 -51.11
C VAL A 394 -54.79 -42.81 -51.29
N ARG A 395 -53.99 -43.48 -50.44
CA ARG A 395 -53.89 -44.95 -50.45
C ARG A 395 -55.20 -45.65 -50.07
N ARG A 396 -55.97 -45.13 -49.11
CA ARG A 396 -57.27 -45.68 -48.71
C ARG A 396 -58.34 -45.46 -49.79
N GLU A 397 -58.39 -44.27 -50.37
CA GLU A 397 -59.30 -43.91 -51.47
C GLU A 397 -59.03 -44.78 -52.71
N ALA A 398 -57.76 -44.91 -53.13
CA ALA A 398 -57.38 -45.74 -54.27
C ALA A 398 -57.65 -47.24 -54.04
N ARG A 399 -57.41 -47.77 -52.83
CA ARG A 399 -57.74 -49.17 -52.49
C ARG A 399 -59.26 -49.40 -52.49
N ALA A 400 -60.05 -48.46 -51.99
CA ALA A 400 -61.51 -48.53 -52.04
C ALA A 400 -62.11 -48.35 -53.46
N GLU A 401 -61.34 -47.77 -54.39
CA GLU A 401 -61.66 -47.71 -55.82
C GLU A 401 -61.30 -49.05 -56.50
N ALA A 402 -60.08 -49.55 -56.28
CA ALA A 402 -59.61 -50.85 -56.75
C ALA A 402 -60.52 -52.02 -56.32
N ASP A 403 -60.87 -52.09 -55.03
CA ASP A 403 -61.78 -53.10 -54.48
C ASP A 403 -63.18 -53.00 -55.11
N ARG A 404 -63.63 -51.80 -55.48
CA ARG A 404 -64.93 -51.61 -56.15
C ARG A 404 -64.87 -52.07 -57.60
N ILE A 405 -63.86 -51.66 -58.36
CA ILE A 405 -63.63 -52.05 -59.76
C ILE A 405 -63.51 -53.58 -59.88
N VAL A 406 -62.69 -54.21 -59.03
CA VAL A 406 -62.55 -55.67 -58.97
C VAL A 406 -63.83 -56.33 -58.45
N GLY A 407 -64.52 -55.74 -57.48
CA GLY A 407 -65.78 -56.25 -56.93
C GLY A 407 -66.96 -56.17 -57.90
N GLU A 408 -66.99 -55.18 -58.80
CA GLU A 408 -67.98 -55.06 -59.88
C GLU A 408 -67.69 -56.07 -61.00
N GLY A 409 -66.44 -56.16 -61.46
CA GLY A 409 -66.04 -57.18 -62.43
C GLY A 409 -66.32 -58.61 -61.93
N ARG A 410 -66.03 -58.92 -60.67
CA ARG A 410 -66.38 -60.22 -60.05
C ARG A 410 -67.88 -60.46 -60.03
N ARG A 411 -68.70 -59.46 -59.70
CA ARG A 411 -70.17 -59.59 -59.70
C ARG A 411 -70.75 -59.79 -61.11
N GLU A 412 -70.21 -59.12 -62.13
CA GLU A 412 -70.57 -59.39 -63.53
C GLU A 412 -70.20 -60.83 -63.94
N LEU A 413 -69.00 -61.29 -63.57
CA LEU A 413 -68.54 -62.65 -63.85
C LEU A 413 -69.39 -63.71 -63.12
N ASP A 414 -69.76 -63.49 -61.86
CA ASP A 414 -70.65 -64.37 -61.09
C ASP A 414 -72.05 -64.45 -61.71
N VAL A 415 -72.60 -63.33 -62.19
CA VAL A 415 -73.90 -63.31 -62.89
C VAL A 415 -73.83 -64.08 -64.21
N LEU A 416 -72.75 -63.95 -64.97
CA LEU A 416 -72.55 -64.69 -66.22
C LEU A 416 -72.23 -66.18 -65.97
N ALA A 417 -71.53 -66.51 -64.89
CA ALA A 417 -71.30 -67.88 -64.46
C ALA A 417 -72.62 -68.57 -64.08
N ARG A 418 -73.47 -67.91 -63.28
CA ARG A 418 -74.84 -68.40 -62.96
C ARG A 418 -75.69 -68.54 -64.21
N ARG A 419 -75.66 -67.56 -65.12
CA ARG A 419 -76.37 -67.66 -66.41
C ARG A 419 -75.88 -68.86 -67.24
N ARG A 420 -74.60 -69.24 -67.17
CA ARG A 420 -74.09 -70.48 -67.77
C ARG A 420 -74.53 -71.74 -67.01
N GLU A 421 -74.66 -71.71 -65.69
CA GLU A 421 -75.26 -72.81 -64.92
C GLU A 421 -76.75 -72.99 -65.29
N ASP A 422 -77.52 -71.91 -65.38
CA ASP A 422 -78.92 -71.92 -65.80
C ASP A 422 -79.08 -72.42 -67.25
N ILE A 423 -78.24 -71.96 -68.18
CA ILE A 423 -78.22 -72.44 -69.58
C ILE A 423 -77.82 -73.91 -69.64
N ASN A 424 -76.84 -74.38 -68.86
CA ASN A 424 -76.48 -75.81 -68.81
C ASN A 424 -77.59 -76.65 -68.18
N ALA A 425 -78.29 -76.13 -67.17
CA ALA A 425 -79.45 -76.79 -66.56
C ALA A 425 -80.64 -76.86 -67.53
N GLU A 426 -80.86 -75.83 -68.36
CA GLU A 426 -81.87 -75.86 -69.42
C GLU A 426 -81.46 -76.82 -70.56
N ILE A 427 -80.20 -76.83 -70.97
CA ILE A 427 -79.65 -77.82 -71.91
C ILE A 427 -79.88 -79.24 -71.37
N GLY A 428 -79.68 -79.46 -70.07
CA GLY A 428 -79.97 -80.72 -69.37
C GLY A 428 -81.46 -81.08 -69.38
N ARG A 429 -82.35 -80.15 -68.99
CA ARG A 429 -83.81 -80.34 -69.10
C ARG A 429 -84.26 -80.68 -70.51
N VAL A 430 -83.63 -80.11 -71.54
CA VAL A 430 -83.88 -80.47 -72.95
C VAL A 430 -83.32 -81.85 -73.30
N GLN A 431 -82.25 -82.34 -72.67
CA GLN A 431 -81.85 -83.76 -72.80
C GLN A 431 -82.88 -84.69 -72.16
N ASP A 432 -83.39 -84.36 -70.97
CA ASP A 432 -84.40 -85.16 -70.26
C ASP A 432 -85.73 -85.23 -71.04
N VAL A 433 -86.18 -84.10 -71.62
CA VAL A 433 -87.38 -84.04 -72.47
C VAL A 433 -87.18 -84.80 -73.80
N LEU A 434 -85.99 -84.74 -74.40
CA LEU A 434 -85.69 -85.53 -75.61
C LEU A 434 -85.61 -87.04 -75.34
N ALA A 435 -85.19 -87.45 -74.14
CA ALA A 435 -85.26 -88.85 -73.71
C ALA A 435 -86.70 -89.30 -73.40
N ALA A 436 -87.52 -88.43 -72.79
CA ALA A 436 -88.92 -88.72 -72.47
C ALA A 436 -89.81 -88.91 -73.73
N LEU A 437 -89.43 -88.33 -74.87
CA LEU A 437 -90.12 -88.50 -76.15
C LEU A 437 -89.76 -89.81 -76.89
N GLU A 438 -88.88 -90.65 -76.34
CA GLU A 438 -88.41 -91.89 -76.98
C GLU A 438 -89.16 -93.16 -76.47
N GLN A 439 -90.27 -93.00 -75.71
CA GLN A 439 -90.84 -94.09 -74.88
C GLN A 439 -92.38 -94.36 -74.98
N PHE A 440 -92.99 -94.16 -76.14
CA PHE A 440 -94.32 -94.71 -76.53
C PHE A 440 -94.31 -94.87 -78.07
N GLU A 441 -94.65 -95.98 -78.72
CA GLU A 441 -95.16 -97.30 -78.29
C GLU A 441 -94.17 -98.46 -78.61
N ALA A 442 -94.47 -99.68 -78.16
CA ALA A 442 -93.55 -100.84 -78.08
C ALA A 442 -93.33 -101.60 -79.43
N PRO A 443 -92.34 -102.52 -79.58
CA PRO A 443 -91.47 -103.11 -78.54
C PRO A 443 -89.95 -103.29 -78.86
N GLY A 444 -89.15 -103.61 -77.82
CA GLY A 444 -88.00 -104.54 -77.91
C GLY A 444 -86.61 -104.07 -77.39
N GLY A 445 -85.71 -105.03 -77.11
CA GLY A 445 -84.31 -104.88 -77.56
C GLY A 445 -83.11 -104.71 -76.60
N ALA A 446 -83.03 -105.39 -75.45
CA ALA A 446 -81.80 -105.93 -74.81
C ALA A 446 -80.42 -105.16 -74.75
N ALA A 447 -79.77 -105.26 -73.56
CA ALA A 447 -78.30 -105.20 -73.31
C ALA A 447 -77.61 -103.78 -73.38
N LYS A 448 -76.41 -103.50 -72.82
CA LYS A 448 -75.47 -104.23 -71.92
C LYS A 448 -74.43 -103.25 -71.28
N SER A 449 -73.73 -103.68 -70.21
CA SER A 449 -72.43 -103.13 -69.73
C SER A 449 -72.45 -101.70 -69.12
N PRO A 450 -71.33 -101.17 -68.54
CA PRO A 450 -70.04 -101.77 -68.13
C PRO A 450 -69.71 -101.60 -66.62
N LYS A 451 -68.47 -101.94 -66.21
CA LYS A 451 -67.87 -101.60 -64.89
C LYS A 451 -66.90 -100.41 -65.00
N SER A 452 -66.68 -99.69 -63.89
CA SER A 452 -65.43 -99.04 -63.38
C SER A 452 -64.32 -98.64 -64.39
N THR A 453 -63.74 -97.43 -64.40
CA THR A 453 -63.29 -96.48 -63.33
C THR A 453 -63.29 -95.01 -63.86
N VAL A 454 -62.84 -93.90 -63.21
CA VAL A 454 -61.95 -93.63 -62.04
C VAL A 454 -62.30 -92.28 -61.33
N SER A 455 -61.89 -92.16 -60.06
CA SER A 455 -61.42 -90.98 -59.28
C SER A 455 -61.92 -89.52 -59.49
N ALA A 456 -62.12 -88.87 -58.33
CA ALA A 456 -61.93 -87.43 -58.00
C ALA A 456 -63.08 -86.42 -58.20
N GLY A 457 -63.19 -85.46 -57.26
CA GLY A 457 -64.29 -84.49 -57.10
C GLY A 457 -65.38 -85.00 -56.14
N ALA A 458 -65.46 -84.56 -54.87
CA ALA A 458 -65.99 -83.28 -54.35
C ALA A 458 -67.54 -83.24 -54.33
N SER A 459 -68.25 -82.72 -53.30
CA SER A 459 -67.84 -81.86 -52.16
C SER A 459 -68.77 -81.97 -50.92
N THR A 460 -68.35 -81.39 -49.79
CA THR A 460 -69.13 -81.08 -48.54
C THR A 460 -69.63 -82.27 -47.68
N GLY A 461 -69.78 -82.08 -46.35
CA GLY A 461 -70.59 -83.03 -45.55
C GLY A 461 -70.32 -83.38 -44.07
N SER A 462 -69.65 -82.56 -43.24
CA SER A 462 -69.68 -82.64 -41.75
C SER A 462 -69.03 -83.86 -41.02
N THR A 463 -68.09 -83.58 -40.12
CA THR A 463 -67.74 -84.44 -38.98
C THR A 463 -67.63 -83.62 -37.70
N ARG A 464 -68.13 -84.14 -36.57
CA ARG A 464 -68.12 -83.47 -35.26
C ARG A 464 -66.76 -83.55 -34.56
N SER A 465 -66.42 -82.51 -33.82
CA SER A 465 -65.95 -82.65 -32.43
C SER A 465 -66.25 -81.37 -31.65
N GLY A 466 -66.41 -81.48 -30.33
CA GLY A 466 -66.63 -80.32 -29.47
C GLY A 466 -66.82 -80.71 -28.00
N GLY A 467 -66.20 -79.95 -27.09
CA GLY A 467 -66.39 -80.17 -25.66
C GLY A 467 -65.34 -79.54 -24.72
N LYS A 468 -65.60 -78.29 -24.31
CA LYS A 468 -65.32 -77.71 -22.97
C LYS A 468 -63.88 -77.63 -22.41
N ARG A 469 -63.56 -76.42 -21.88
CA ARG A 469 -63.05 -76.08 -20.52
C ARG A 469 -61.78 -76.78 -19.96
N SER A 470 -60.84 -76.08 -19.30
CA SER A 470 -60.54 -74.62 -19.25
C SER A 470 -59.00 -74.43 -19.06
N ASP A 471 -58.31 -73.71 -18.14
CA ASP A 471 -58.55 -72.89 -16.93
C ASP A 471 -57.37 -71.89 -16.71
N ASP A 472 -57.50 -71.00 -15.72
CA ASP A 472 -56.48 -70.06 -15.16
C ASP A 472 -55.38 -70.82 -14.35
N PRO A 473 -54.36 -70.21 -13.66
CA PRO A 473 -53.75 -68.85 -13.65
C PRO A 473 -52.18 -68.98 -13.73
N PRO A 474 -51.26 -68.29 -12.98
CA PRO A 474 -51.25 -66.98 -12.30
C PRO A 474 -50.02 -66.06 -12.59
N LEU A 475 -49.98 -64.93 -11.86
CA LEU A 475 -48.84 -64.08 -11.45
C LEU A 475 -47.42 -64.69 -11.47
N ASP A 476 -46.44 -63.92 -11.95
CA ASP A 476 -45.60 -63.03 -11.11
C ASP A 476 -45.27 -61.73 -11.89
#